data_AF-A0A2D5S7Z8-F1
#
_entry.id   AF-A0A2D5S7Z8-F1
#
_cell.length_a   1.000
_cell.length_b   1.000
_cell.length_c   1.000
_cell.angle_alpha   90.00
_cell.angle_beta   90.00
_cell.angle_gamma   90.00
#
_symmetry.space_group_name_H-M   'P 1'
#
loop_
_entity.id
_entity.type
_entity.pdbx_description
1 polymer ?
#
loop_
_entity_poly.entity_id
_entity_poly.type
_entity_poly.pdbx_seq_one_letter_code
_entity_poly.pdbx_strand_id
1 'polypeptide(L)'
;MPERIAKLQATIEELQAELASLETVDNETRAVLESAVDEIQAALHKEQHAGLDESTLITKLRDSAEQFEASHPTLFGIVSRTIDALGQMGI
;
A
#
# COMPACT_ATOMS: atom_id res chain seq x y z
N MET A 1 17.11 1.20 9.70
CA MET A 1 16.38 0.28 10.59
C MET A 1 15.72 -0.80 9.74
N PRO A 2 16.45 -1.87 9.37
CA PRO A 2 16.00 -2.88 8.41
C PRO A 2 14.74 -3.66 8.86
N GLU A 3 14.52 -3.79 10.18
CA GLU A 3 13.33 -4.42 10.75
C GLU A 3 12.01 -3.74 10.36
N ARG A 4 12.02 -2.41 10.20
CA ARG A 4 10.81 -1.64 9.81
C ARG A 4 10.45 -1.84 8.35
N ILE A 5 11.47 -1.89 7.48
CA ILE A 5 11.31 -2.17 6.04
C ILE A 5 10.79 -3.60 5.85
N ALA A 6 11.33 -4.58 6.57
CA ALA A 6 10.86 -5.96 6.51
C ALA A 6 9.40 -6.10 6.97
N LYS A 7 8.99 -5.36 8.01
CA LYS A 7 7.60 -5.35 8.47
C LYS A 7 6.65 -4.72 7.45
N LEU A 8 7.07 -3.64 6.79
CA LEU A 8 6.29 -3.00 5.73
C LEU A 8 6.14 -3.92 4.51
N GLN A 9 7.24 -4.57 4.07
CA GLN A 9 7.20 -5.58 3.00
C GLN A 9 6.23 -6.72 3.35
N ALA A 10 6.30 -7.26 4.56
CA ALA A 10 5.39 -8.31 4.99
C ALA A 10 3.91 -7.87 4.98
N THR A 11 3.63 -6.62 5.35
CA THR A 11 2.27 -6.06 5.35
C THR A 11 1.76 -5.85 3.92
N ILE A 12 2.65 -5.47 3.01
CA ILE A 12 2.37 -5.32 1.57
C ILE A 12 2.13 -6.67 0.89
N GLU A 13 2.91 -7.69 1.23
CA GLU A 13 2.69 -9.05 0.74
C GLU A 13 1.35 -9.62 1.25
N GLU A 14 1.00 -9.36 2.52
CA GLU A 14 -0.31 -9.71 3.08
C GLU A 14 -1.45 -9.02 2.31
N LEU A 15 -1.29 -7.74 1.97
CA LEU A 15 -2.25 -6.98 1.18
C LEU A 15 -2.44 -7.58 -0.23
N GLN A 16 -1.35 -7.91 -0.92
CA GLN A 16 -1.40 -8.53 -2.24
C GLN A 16 -2.05 -9.93 -2.19
N ALA A 17 -1.77 -10.71 -1.15
CA ALA A 17 -2.36 -12.03 -0.96
C ALA A 17 -3.88 -11.95 -0.71
N GLU A 18 -4.34 -10.96 0.07
CA GLU A 18 -5.77 -10.71 0.23
C GLU A 18 -6.42 -10.21 -1.05
N LEU A 19 -5.79 -9.28 -1.77
CA LEU A 19 -6.28 -8.80 -3.08
C LEU A 19 -6.35 -9.92 -4.12
N ALA A 20 -5.44 -10.87 -4.09
CA ALA A 20 -5.45 -12.03 -4.97
C ALA A 20 -6.50 -13.09 -4.56
N SER A 21 -6.81 -13.19 -3.27
CA SER A 21 -7.84 -14.10 -2.76
C SER A 21 -9.25 -13.54 -2.93
N LEU A 22 -9.40 -12.22 -2.95
CA LEU A 22 -10.69 -11.56 -3.12
C LEU A 22 -11.01 -11.41 -4.61
N GLU A 23 -11.73 -12.39 -5.15
CA GLU A 23 -12.26 -12.41 -6.53
C GLU A 23 -13.21 -11.23 -6.84
N THR A 24 -13.64 -10.50 -5.80
CA THR A 24 -14.62 -9.41 -5.88
C THR A 24 -14.01 -8.02 -5.97
N VAL A 25 -12.69 -7.88 -5.94
CA VAL A 25 -12.06 -6.55 -6.07
C VAL A 25 -12.14 -6.09 -7.52
N ASP A 26 -12.67 -4.88 -7.74
CA ASP A 26 -12.70 -4.23 -9.04
C ASP A 26 -11.30 -4.17 -9.66
N ASN A 27 -11.22 -4.55 -10.93
CA ASN A 27 -9.96 -4.69 -11.66
C ASN A 27 -9.17 -3.36 -11.69
N GLU A 28 -9.88 -2.23 -11.75
CA GLU A 28 -9.30 -0.88 -11.68
C GLU A 28 -8.64 -0.62 -10.32
N THR A 29 -9.35 -0.91 -9.23
CA THR A 29 -8.85 -0.68 -7.87
C THR A 29 -7.71 -1.63 -7.52
N ARG A 30 -7.76 -2.87 -8.02
CA ARG A 30 -6.66 -3.82 -7.95
C ARG A 30 -5.41 -3.28 -8.62
N ALA A 31 -5.54 -2.75 -9.84
CA ALA A 31 -4.42 -2.17 -10.58
C ALA A 31 -3.80 -0.95 -9.88
N VAL A 32 -4.63 -0.09 -9.26
CA VAL A 32 -4.15 1.06 -8.48
C VAL A 32 -3.36 0.61 -7.25
N LEU A 33 -3.86 -0.39 -6.53
CA LEU A 33 -3.17 -0.98 -5.37
C LEU A 33 -1.86 -1.67 -5.77
N GLU A 34 -1.87 -2.47 -6.83
CA GLU A 34 -0.67 -3.14 -7.33
C GLU A 34 0.39 -2.12 -7.78
N SER A 35 0.00 -1.07 -8.51
CA SER A 35 0.92 0.00 -8.93
C SER A 35 1.54 0.71 -7.73
N ALA A 36 0.72 1.10 -6.76
CA ALA A 36 1.21 1.83 -5.61
C ALA A 36 2.10 0.95 -4.70
N VAL A 37 1.79 -0.34 -4.58
CA VAL A 37 2.67 -1.31 -3.91
C VAL A 37 4.02 -1.44 -4.62
N ASP A 38 4.04 -1.53 -5.94
CA ASP A 38 5.28 -1.60 -6.73
C ASP A 38 6.12 -0.32 -6.58
N GLU A 39 5.46 0.84 -6.60
CA GLU A 39 6.09 2.14 -6.38
C GLU A 39 6.68 2.26 -4.96
N ILE A 40 5.98 1.77 -3.93
CA ILE A 40 6.50 1.71 -2.56
C ILE A 40 7.71 0.78 -2.48
N GLN A 41 7.64 -0.41 -3.07
CA GLN A 41 8.77 -1.34 -3.07
C GLN A 41 9.97 -0.73 -3.80
N ALA A 42 9.75 -0.05 -4.92
CA ALA A 42 10.79 0.67 -5.64
C ALA A 42 11.40 1.80 -4.79
N ALA A 43 10.59 2.57 -4.06
CA ALA A 43 11.04 3.63 -3.16
C ALA A 43 11.80 3.07 -1.94
N LEU A 44 11.39 1.93 -1.39
CA LEU A 44 12.10 1.25 -0.29
C LEU A 44 13.44 0.67 -0.74
N HIS A 45 13.52 0.18 -1.99
CA HIS A 45 14.72 -0.47 -2.53
C HIS A 45 15.73 0.55 -3.08
N LYS A 46 15.26 1.70 -3.55
CA LYS A 46 16.09 2.86 -3.86
C LYS A 46 16.04 3.84 -2.70
N GLU A 47 17.02 3.75 -1.79
CA GLU A 47 17.21 4.66 -0.64
C GLU A 47 17.26 6.17 -0.97
N GLN A 48 17.12 6.58 -2.23
CA GLN A 48 17.24 7.95 -2.72
C GLN A 48 16.42 8.15 -4.00
N HIS A 49 15.11 8.40 -3.94
CA HIS A 49 14.41 9.10 -5.04
C HIS A 49 13.65 10.29 -4.48
N ALA A 50 14.39 11.38 -4.29
CA ALA A 50 13.83 12.73 -4.25
C ALA A 50 13.12 13.00 -5.58
N GLY A 51 11.80 12.81 -5.63
CA GLY A 51 11.01 13.09 -6.83
C GLY A 51 9.78 12.22 -7.05
N LEU A 52 9.54 11.20 -6.24
CA LEU A 52 8.20 10.62 -6.13
C LEU A 52 7.44 11.47 -5.11
N ASP A 53 6.32 12.08 -5.52
CA ASP A 53 5.40 12.71 -4.58
C ASP A 53 4.76 11.61 -3.72
N GLU A 54 5.47 11.17 -2.68
CA GLU A 54 5.05 10.14 -1.72
C GLU A 54 3.67 10.48 -1.14
N SER A 55 3.46 11.78 -0.88
CA SER A 55 2.17 12.33 -0.47
C SER A 55 1.05 12.05 -1.48
N THR A 56 1.33 12.11 -2.79
CA THR A 56 0.36 11.77 -3.85
C THR A 56 0.08 10.27 -3.87
N LEU A 57 1.09 9.43 -3.64
CA LEU A 57 0.94 7.98 -3.62
C LEU A 57 0.10 7.51 -2.42
N ILE A 58 0.43 8.02 -1.23
CA ILE A 58 -0.33 7.81 0.00
C ILE A 58 -1.78 8.28 -0.17
N THR A 59 -1.98 9.44 -0.81
CA THR A 59 -3.33 9.96 -1.08
C THR A 59 -4.13 9.02 -2.01
N LYS A 60 -3.52 8.51 -3.09
CA LYS A 60 -4.18 7.55 -3.99
C LYS A 60 -4.50 6.22 -3.30
N LEU A 61 -3.58 5.73 -2.47
CA LEU A 61 -3.78 4.50 -1.71
C LEU A 61 -4.91 4.66 -0.69
N ARG A 62 -5.00 5.84 -0.07
CA ARG A 62 -6.07 6.18 0.88
C ARG A 62 -7.43 6.30 0.19
N ASP A 63 -7.51 6.96 -0.95
CA ASP A 63 -8.74 7.08 -1.73
C ASP A 63 -9.27 5.70 -2.18
N SER A 64 -8.34 4.82 -2.60
CA SER A 64 -8.66 3.42 -2.90
C SER A 64 -9.10 2.66 -1.64
N ALA A 65 -8.44 2.88 -0.49
CA ALA A 65 -8.83 2.30 0.80
C ALA A 65 -10.25 2.69 1.20
N GLU A 66 -10.63 3.96 1.04
CA GLU A 66 -11.97 4.46 1.37
C GLU A 66 -13.07 3.74 0.56
N GLN A 67 -12.79 3.30 -0.68
CA GLN A 67 -13.73 2.46 -1.44
C GLN A 67 -13.88 1.04 -0.86
N PHE A 68 -12.83 0.52 -0.22
CA PHE A 68 -12.86 -0.79 0.44
C PHE A 68 -13.46 -0.75 1.84
N GLU A 69 -13.58 0.41 2.49
CA GLU A 69 -14.13 0.52 3.84
C GLU A 69 -15.55 -0.10 3.93
N ALA A 70 -16.37 0.15 2.91
CA ALA A 70 -17.74 -0.36 2.85
C ALA A 70 -17.84 -1.83 2.40
N SER A 71 -17.02 -2.25 1.44
CA SER A 71 -17.12 -3.56 0.79
C SER A 71 -16.20 -4.62 1.41
N HIS A 72 -15.04 -4.22 1.92
CA HIS A 72 -13.94 -5.07 2.36
C HIS A 72 -13.20 -4.49 3.59
N PRO A 73 -13.80 -4.54 4.79
CA PRO A 73 -13.22 -3.95 6.00
C PRO A 73 -11.85 -4.54 6.39
N THR A 74 -11.59 -5.81 6.03
CA THR A 74 -10.29 -6.45 6.25
C THR A 74 -9.19 -5.83 5.39
N LEU A 75 -9.44 -5.66 4.09
CA LEU A 75 -8.52 -4.99 3.17
C LEU A 75 -8.25 -3.56 3.62
N PHE A 76 -9.31 -2.81 3.97
CA PHE A 76 -9.17 -1.45 4.49
C PHE A 76 -8.22 -1.40 5.69
N GLY A 77 -8.34 -2.35 6.64
CA GLY A 77 -7.47 -2.44 7.80
C GLY A 77 -6.00 -2.75 7.46
N ILE A 78 -5.72 -3.48 6.38
CA ILE A 78 -4.34 -3.75 5.92
C ILE A 78 -3.77 -2.53 5.17
N VAL A 79 -4.54 -1.93 4.26
CA VAL A 79 -4.11 -0.73 3.52
C VAL A 79 -3.85 0.41 4.50
N SER A 80 -4.73 0.63 5.48
CA SER A 80 -4.55 1.69 6.48
C SER A 80 -3.30 1.46 7.35
N ARG A 81 -3.00 0.21 7.73
CA ARG A 81 -1.75 -0.13 8.44
C ARG A 81 -0.51 0.11 7.58
N THR A 82 -0.62 -0.14 6.27
CA THR A 82 0.47 0.12 5.31
C THR A 82 0.73 1.62 5.18
N ILE A 83 -0.33 2.43 5.03
CA ILE A 83 -0.24 3.90 5.00
C ILE A 83 0.38 4.47 6.28
N ASP A 84 -0.06 3.99 7.44
CA ASP A 84 0.47 4.42 8.74
C ASP A 84 1.97 4.06 8.88
N ALA A 85 2.36 2.86 8.43
CA ALA A 85 3.74 2.43 8.44
C ALA A 85 4.62 3.27 7.48
N LEU A 86 4.10 3.66 6.32
CA LEU A 86 4.77 4.59 5.39
C LEU A 86 4.96 5.97 6.03
N GLY A 87 3.88 6.58 6.54
CA GLY A 87 3.95 7.91 7.17
C GLY A 87 4.85 7.95 8.41
N GLN A 88 4.92 6.85 9.18
CA GLN A 88 5.81 6.74 10.33
C GLN A 88 7.29 6.57 9.95
N MET A 89 7.59 6.25 8.69
CA MET A 89 8.95 6.22 8.15
C MET A 89 9.43 7.59 7.65
N GLY A 90 8.55 8.59 7.56
CA GLY A 90 8.90 9.94 7.11
C GLY A 90 9.27 10.00 5.62
N ILE A 91 8.76 9.02 4.88
CA ILE A 91 8.68 8.92 3.43
C ILE A 91 7.21 9.18 3.05
#